data_AF-A0A2P4QM60-F1
#
_entry.id   AF-A0A2P4QM60-F1
#
_cell.length_a   1.000
_cell.length_b   1.000
_cell.length_c   1.000
_cell.angle_alpha   90.00
_cell.angle_beta   90.00
_cell.angle_gamma   90.00
#
_symmetry.space_group_name_H-M   'P 1'
#
loop_
_entity.id
_entity.type
_entity.pdbx_description
1 polymer ?
#
loop_
_entity_poly.entity_id
_entity_poly.type
_entity_poly.pdbx_seq_one_letter_code
_entity_poly.pdbx_strand_id
1 'polypeptide(L)'
;MKKVLTCFVMGKSLVEFMIVVAEEISIDNGWIPIKEFNVGLLKKHIWKEISNDFDGSGIVLNRLNLWKAEIPISEENRKVLENPEIEYIKQTFNLKKLDPSDIFLEVFPDNYAPPLRHIHILVQPPPPATTEKGKRSLVDSDEGQNSKRAKFADLNIISTAHKIMEGIMKLDENESTYSNPKNFLSLPYPYLGEKLPIDRFAIDNNRYFNFMGRKEFRNVLEAINKLRSGTGYMKLFVYGTVGYGKSHILSAIACFLFRTGRRVVFLPDCRQLAVDPVDYVKSALFLAYHDDDAKINEINSCENFENIVDFCKKLQFKEKLYFIVDQMNALDEFDNTGVNSKTKQQIRCDIDKMSNYHYYIMSSSANNKSMLHLMQKQTGELKIKLYGGFNEEEMEEWWKKYSLPAMNDREKEQIKDITGKIPLFLNFLLEYSLENFEGAFAYLKQKLESIIQIPMTQYSENLLGNKHTWDRHVGLMSSFITNTHPKLGYRYDDYDHRYFYIDDDNICYYVCGLVRDSMAEYLFEKREMEIFTDIKWISRISEFKNNPSVKGFFVEKACIASIFRNGLMANRVNFKPGGMECFYNEEEIKFSSNEEKCMFYLPCCWNQEAIDGLLI
;
A
#
# COMPACT_ATOMS: atom_id res chain seq x y z
N MET A 1 -41.64 -19.54 -3.34
CA MET A 1 -41.33 -18.71 -2.16
C MET A 1 -40.13 -17.83 -2.47
N LYS A 2 -40.19 -16.52 -2.17
CA LYS A 2 -39.06 -15.60 -2.32
C LYS A 2 -38.96 -14.75 -1.05
N LYS A 3 -37.83 -14.80 -0.35
CA LYS A 3 -37.53 -13.97 0.82
C LYS A 3 -36.36 -13.05 0.49
N VAL A 4 -36.46 -11.79 0.91
CA VAL A 4 -35.39 -10.79 0.76
C VAL A 4 -34.91 -10.46 2.16
N LEU A 5 -33.63 -10.69 2.43
CA LEU A 5 -33.02 -10.46 3.73
C LEU A 5 -31.96 -9.37 3.60
N THR A 6 -32.15 -8.30 4.37
CA THR A 6 -31.17 -7.22 4.48
C THR A 6 -30.05 -7.62 5.45
N CYS A 7 -28.82 -7.49 5.00
CA CYS A 7 -27.61 -7.87 5.72
C CYS A 7 -26.74 -6.63 6.01
N PHE A 8 -26.05 -6.64 7.14
CA PHE A 8 -25.13 -5.58 7.54
C PHE A 8 -23.82 -6.17 8.08
N VAL A 9 -22.68 -5.63 7.66
CA VAL A 9 -21.35 -6.08 8.11
C VAL A 9 -20.88 -5.20 9.27
N MET A 10 -20.63 -5.82 10.43
CA MET A 10 -20.18 -5.09 11.62
C MET A 10 -18.82 -4.41 11.41
N GLY A 11 -18.64 -3.23 12.01
CA GLY A 11 -17.35 -2.53 12.01
C GLY A 11 -16.93 -1.89 10.68
N LYS A 12 -17.84 -1.79 9.71
CA LYS A 12 -17.58 -1.22 8.38
C LYS A 12 -18.68 -0.22 8.01
N SER A 13 -18.34 0.83 7.25
CA SER A 13 -19.29 1.80 6.72
C SER A 13 -19.98 1.33 5.43
N LEU A 14 -20.07 0.01 5.19
CA LEU A 14 -20.77 -0.52 4.03
C LEU A 14 -22.28 -0.31 4.22
N VAL A 15 -22.92 0.21 3.18
CA VAL A 15 -24.37 0.36 3.11
C VAL A 15 -25.00 -1.05 3.10
N GLU A 16 -26.10 -1.24 3.82
CA GLU A 16 -26.85 -2.49 3.89
C GLU A 16 -27.04 -3.14 2.50
N PHE A 17 -26.80 -4.44 2.38
CA PHE A 17 -27.00 -5.19 1.14
C PHE A 17 -28.12 -6.22 1.30
N MET A 18 -28.71 -6.64 0.19
CA MET A 18 -29.87 -7.56 0.21
C MET A 18 -29.51 -8.90 -0.41
N ILE A 19 -29.94 -9.97 0.23
CA ILE A 19 -29.79 -11.33 -0.28
C ILE A 19 -31.18 -11.88 -0.60
N VAL A 20 -31.31 -12.48 -1.76
CA VAL A 20 -32.57 -13.05 -2.23
C VAL A 20 -32.51 -14.57 -2.11
N VAL A 21 -33.40 -15.14 -1.30
CA VAL A 21 -33.53 -16.59 -1.14
C VAL A 21 -34.83 -17.04 -1.82
N ALA A 22 -34.71 -17.86 -2.86
CA ALA A 22 -35.80 -18.40 -3.66
C ALA A 22 -35.92 -19.93 -3.49
N GLU A 23 -36.84 -20.57 -4.21
CA GLU A 23 -37.06 -22.04 -4.13
C GLU A 23 -35.84 -22.86 -4.55
N GLU A 24 -35.05 -22.35 -5.50
CA GLU A 24 -33.78 -22.90 -5.92
C GLU A 24 -32.72 -21.79 -5.89
N ILE A 25 -31.56 -22.08 -5.31
CA ILE A 25 -30.50 -21.10 -5.05
C ILE A 25 -29.23 -21.57 -5.77
N SER A 26 -28.65 -20.69 -6.59
CA SER A 26 -27.42 -20.99 -7.34
C SER A 26 -26.18 -20.68 -6.50
N ILE A 27 -25.36 -21.69 -6.22
CA ILE A 27 -24.06 -21.56 -5.55
C ILE A 27 -23.05 -22.47 -6.27
N ASP A 28 -21.92 -21.90 -6.69
CA ASP A 28 -20.80 -22.61 -7.36
C ASP A 28 -21.25 -23.45 -8.58
N ASN A 29 -22.10 -22.87 -9.43
CA ASN A 29 -22.64 -23.51 -10.63
C ASN A 29 -23.54 -24.74 -10.37
N GLY A 30 -23.97 -24.95 -9.11
CA GLY A 30 -25.00 -25.93 -8.73
C GLY A 30 -26.29 -25.26 -8.23
N TRP A 31 -27.42 -25.95 -8.39
CA TRP A 31 -28.73 -25.53 -7.87
C TRP A 31 -29.06 -26.30 -6.60
N ILE A 32 -29.35 -25.58 -5.52
CA ILE A 32 -29.69 -26.18 -4.22
C ILE A 32 -31.16 -25.87 -3.90
N PRO A 33 -32.01 -26.90 -3.67
CA PRO A 33 -33.38 -26.69 -3.21
C PRO A 33 -33.42 -26.02 -1.83
N ILE A 34 -34.35 -25.09 -1.61
CA ILE A 34 -34.48 -24.36 -0.33
C ILE A 34 -34.64 -25.28 0.90
N LYS A 35 -35.20 -26.48 0.72
CA LYS A 35 -35.34 -27.49 1.79
C LYS A 35 -34.01 -28.05 2.29
N GLU A 36 -32.98 -28.02 1.45
CA GLU A 36 -31.62 -28.47 1.74
C GLU A 36 -30.67 -27.30 2.03
N PHE A 37 -31.18 -26.06 1.93
CA PHE A 37 -30.42 -24.85 2.17
C PHE A 37 -30.24 -24.63 3.67
N ASN A 38 -29.00 -24.68 4.13
CA ASN A 38 -28.63 -24.44 5.53
C ASN A 38 -27.90 -23.10 5.70
N VAL A 39 -27.69 -22.68 6.95
CA VAL A 39 -26.98 -21.44 7.28
C VAL A 39 -25.53 -21.45 6.77
N GLY A 40 -24.87 -22.61 6.66
CA GLY A 40 -23.54 -22.74 6.05
C GLY A 40 -23.53 -22.32 4.57
N LEU A 41 -24.55 -22.73 3.82
CA LEU A 41 -24.75 -22.32 2.43
C LEU A 41 -25.17 -20.85 2.32
N LEU A 42 -26.01 -20.36 3.24
CA LEU A 42 -26.32 -18.93 3.35
C LEU A 42 -25.04 -18.12 3.56
N LYS A 43 -24.19 -18.51 4.52
CA LYS A 43 -22.89 -17.89 4.80
C LYS A 43 -21.98 -17.84 3.57
N LYS A 44 -21.99 -18.89 2.75
CA LYS A 44 -21.26 -18.92 1.47
C LYS A 44 -21.84 -17.98 0.43
N HIS A 45 -23.17 -17.89 0.35
CA HIS A 45 -23.85 -16.93 -0.52
C HIS A 45 -23.56 -15.49 -0.11
N ILE A 46 -23.64 -15.17 1.19
CA ILE A 46 -23.26 -13.86 1.76
C ILE A 46 -21.81 -13.55 1.40
N TRP A 47 -20.90 -14.50 1.63
CA TRP A 47 -19.46 -14.31 1.42
C TRP A 47 -19.13 -13.92 -0.03
N LYS A 48 -19.79 -14.51 -1.03
CA LYS A 48 -19.59 -14.14 -2.44
C LYS A 48 -20.01 -12.72 -2.77
N GLU A 49 -21.12 -12.26 -2.18
CA GLU A 49 -21.59 -10.89 -2.40
C GLU A 49 -20.61 -9.88 -1.82
N ILE A 50 -20.00 -10.20 -0.68
CA ILE A 50 -19.09 -9.27 0.01
C ILE A 50 -17.61 -9.47 -0.39
N SER A 51 -17.21 -10.58 -1.00
CA SER A 51 -15.79 -10.92 -1.25
C SER A 51 -15.06 -9.96 -2.19
N ASN A 52 -15.78 -9.30 -3.11
CA ASN A 52 -15.21 -8.33 -4.04
C ASN A 52 -14.98 -6.96 -3.41
N ASP A 53 -15.64 -6.65 -2.30
CA ASP A 53 -15.55 -5.37 -1.57
C ASP A 53 -14.47 -5.39 -0.46
N PHE A 54 -13.76 -6.52 -0.29
CA PHE A 54 -12.64 -6.61 0.64
C PHE A 54 -11.32 -6.33 -0.06
N ASP A 55 -10.81 -5.13 0.18
CA ASP A 55 -9.46 -4.69 -0.17
C ASP A 55 -8.40 -5.62 0.45
N GLY A 56 -8.03 -6.70 -0.26
CA GLY A 56 -6.82 -7.49 0.00
C GLY A 56 -6.73 -8.29 1.32
N SER A 57 -7.68 -8.16 2.26
CA SER A 57 -7.72 -8.99 3.47
C SER A 57 -8.61 -10.21 3.23
N GLY A 58 -8.00 -11.31 2.75
CA GLY A 58 -8.71 -12.56 2.49
C GLY A 58 -9.57 -13.03 3.68
N ILE A 59 -10.89 -12.82 3.60
CA ILE A 59 -11.83 -13.43 4.53
C ILE A 59 -11.96 -14.89 4.13
N VAL A 60 -11.42 -15.79 4.96
CA VAL A 60 -11.66 -17.23 4.82
C VAL A 60 -13.12 -17.50 5.19
N LEU A 61 -13.90 -18.10 4.27
CA LEU A 61 -15.31 -18.44 4.43
C LEU A 61 -15.64 -19.00 5.82
N ASN A 62 -14.80 -19.88 6.37
CA ASN A 62 -15.02 -20.53 7.65
C ASN A 62 -15.03 -19.59 8.87
N ARG A 63 -14.54 -18.35 8.75
CA ARG A 63 -14.35 -17.43 9.87
C ARG A 63 -15.43 -16.36 10.06
N LEU A 64 -16.46 -16.31 9.21
CA LEU A 64 -17.61 -15.40 9.39
C LEU A 64 -18.59 -15.96 10.43
N ASN A 65 -19.07 -15.14 11.37
CA ASN A 65 -20.22 -15.50 12.21
C ASN A 65 -21.46 -14.74 11.71
N LEU A 66 -22.60 -15.45 11.59
CA LEU A 66 -23.88 -14.86 11.25
C LEU A 66 -24.77 -14.77 12.49
N TRP A 67 -25.47 -13.65 12.63
CA TRP A 67 -26.42 -13.41 13.70
C TRP A 67 -27.76 -13.01 13.10
N LYS A 68 -28.84 -13.66 13.51
CA LYS A 68 -30.20 -13.22 13.19
C LYS A 68 -30.54 -12.01 14.05
N ALA A 69 -31.09 -10.99 13.40
CA ALA A 69 -31.47 -9.72 13.99
C ALA A 69 -32.81 -9.25 13.42
N GLU A 70 -33.47 -8.32 14.11
CA GLU A 70 -34.61 -7.56 13.59
C GLU A 70 -34.44 -6.10 14.02
N ILE A 71 -33.51 -5.40 13.36
CA ILE A 71 -33.11 -4.05 13.78
C ILE A 71 -33.67 -3.03 12.79
N PRO A 72 -34.52 -2.08 13.21
CA PRO A 72 -34.99 -1.02 12.34
C PRO A 72 -33.83 -0.21 11.78
N ILE A 73 -33.84 0.06 10.47
CA ILE A 73 -32.82 0.88 9.82
C ILE A 73 -33.04 2.34 10.23
N SER A 74 -32.14 2.88 11.05
CA SER A 74 -32.09 4.27 11.48
C SER A 74 -30.64 4.72 11.67
N GLU A 75 -30.37 6.03 11.57
CA GLU A 75 -29.05 6.60 11.82
C GLU A 75 -28.52 6.32 13.24
N GLU A 76 -29.42 6.23 14.23
CA GLU A 76 -29.06 5.89 15.62
C GLU A 76 -28.59 4.44 15.74
N ASN A 77 -29.33 3.50 15.13
CA ASN A 77 -28.97 2.08 15.17
C ASN A 77 -27.70 1.79 14.35
N ARG A 78 -27.47 2.52 13.24
CA ARG A 78 -26.24 2.39 12.44
C ARG A 78 -24.99 2.72 13.25
N LYS A 79 -25.01 3.80 14.05
CA LYS A 79 -23.88 4.16 14.93
C LYS A 79 -23.54 3.06 15.93
N VAL A 80 -24.54 2.32 16.42
CA VAL A 80 -24.32 1.17 17.31
C VAL A 80 -23.69 0.00 16.55
N LEU A 81 -24.15 -0.25 15.32
CA LEU A 81 -23.69 -1.38 14.49
C LEU A 81 -22.31 -1.18 13.86
N GLU A 82 -21.84 0.08 13.74
CA GLU A 82 -20.46 0.42 13.38
C GLU A 82 -19.44 0.01 14.45
N ASN A 83 -19.86 -0.34 15.67
CA ASN A 83 -18.98 -0.87 16.69
C ASN A 83 -18.55 -2.31 16.34
N PRO A 84 -17.24 -2.63 16.24
CA PRO A 84 -16.79 -3.98 15.95
C PRO A 84 -17.02 -4.99 17.10
N GLU A 85 -17.32 -4.52 18.32
CA GLU A 85 -17.53 -5.37 19.50
C GLU A 85 -18.95 -5.94 19.58
N ILE A 86 -19.08 -7.26 19.35
CA ILE A 86 -20.38 -7.95 19.37
C ILE A 86 -21.09 -7.88 20.73
N GLU A 87 -20.35 -7.82 21.85
CA GLU A 87 -20.97 -7.76 23.17
C GLU A 87 -21.69 -6.43 23.43
N TYR A 88 -21.20 -5.34 22.88
CA TYR A 88 -21.89 -4.05 22.93
C TYR A 88 -23.20 -4.08 22.12
N ILE A 89 -23.17 -4.71 20.93
CA ILE A 89 -24.35 -4.83 20.08
C ILE A 89 -25.38 -5.79 20.70
N LYS A 90 -24.96 -6.91 21.30
CA LYS A 90 -25.86 -7.85 22.00
C LYS A 90 -26.55 -7.26 23.22
N GLN A 91 -25.89 -6.33 23.93
CA GLN A 91 -26.53 -5.61 25.04
C GLN A 91 -27.63 -4.67 24.55
N THR A 92 -27.52 -4.19 23.29
CA THR A 92 -28.45 -3.23 22.70
C THR A 92 -29.57 -3.89 21.90
N PHE A 93 -29.27 -5.00 21.22
CA PHE A 93 -30.21 -5.72 20.34
C PHE A 93 -30.27 -7.21 20.69
N ASN A 94 -31.46 -7.80 20.58
CA ASN A 94 -31.66 -9.23 20.83
C ASN A 94 -31.16 -10.06 19.64
N LEU A 95 -29.87 -10.39 19.64
CA LEU A 95 -29.21 -11.15 18.57
C LEU A 95 -29.18 -12.64 18.87
N LYS A 96 -29.57 -13.47 17.89
CA LYS A 96 -29.42 -14.93 17.95
C LYS A 96 -28.30 -15.37 17.02
N LYS A 97 -27.26 -16.02 17.55
CA LYS A 97 -26.21 -16.64 16.72
C LYS A 97 -26.83 -17.76 15.88
N LEU A 98 -26.48 -17.82 14.60
CA LEU A 98 -26.93 -18.88 13.70
C LEU A 98 -25.89 -20.00 13.63
N ASP A 99 -26.30 -21.25 13.83
CA ASP A 99 -25.42 -22.41 13.65
C ASP A 99 -25.35 -22.76 12.15
N PRO A 100 -24.17 -23.00 11.57
CA PRO A 100 -24.04 -23.39 10.16
C PRO A 100 -24.89 -24.60 9.74
N SER A 101 -25.22 -25.47 10.69
CA SER A 101 -26.01 -26.69 10.46
C SER A 101 -27.52 -26.44 10.47
N ASP A 102 -27.98 -25.29 10.96
CA ASP A 102 -29.40 -24.95 11.01
C ASP A 102 -29.98 -24.89 9.58
N ILE A 103 -31.13 -25.53 9.38
CA ILE A 103 -31.86 -25.44 8.11
C ILE A 103 -32.44 -24.02 7.98
N PHE A 104 -32.30 -23.40 6.81
CA PHE A 104 -32.73 -22.02 6.58
C PHE A 104 -34.21 -21.81 6.94
N LEU A 105 -35.07 -22.77 6.61
CA LEU A 105 -36.50 -22.72 6.91
C LEU A 105 -36.83 -22.92 8.41
N GLU A 106 -35.91 -23.43 9.23
CA GLU A 106 -36.09 -23.45 10.69
C GLU A 106 -35.78 -22.06 11.29
N VAL A 107 -34.83 -21.34 10.68
CA VAL A 107 -34.44 -19.99 11.09
C VAL A 107 -35.40 -18.92 10.56
N PHE A 108 -35.84 -19.08 9.32
CA PHE A 108 -36.74 -18.20 8.58
C PHE A 108 -37.90 -19.00 7.96
N PRO A 109 -38.87 -19.45 8.78
CA PRO A 109 -39.94 -20.32 8.32
C PRO A 109 -40.86 -19.70 7.27
N ASP A 110 -41.65 -20.54 6.61
CA ASP A 110 -42.49 -20.14 5.49
C ASP A 110 -43.44 -18.99 5.83
N ASN A 111 -43.99 -19.02 7.05
CA ASN A 111 -44.87 -17.99 7.60
C ASN A 111 -44.14 -16.73 8.09
N TYR A 112 -42.81 -16.71 8.10
CA TYR A 112 -42.01 -15.55 8.47
C TYR A 112 -41.96 -14.54 7.32
N ALA A 113 -42.55 -13.37 7.51
CA ALA A 113 -42.44 -12.22 6.63
C ALA A 113 -41.36 -11.26 7.19
N PRO A 114 -40.16 -11.18 6.58
CA PRO A 114 -39.10 -10.30 7.06
C PRO A 114 -39.59 -8.83 7.07
N PRO A 115 -39.54 -8.11 8.20
CA PRO A 115 -39.98 -6.72 8.26
C PRO A 115 -39.24 -5.83 7.25
N LEU A 116 -39.99 -5.06 6.46
CA LEU A 116 -39.38 -4.08 5.56
C LEU A 116 -38.60 -3.03 6.39
N ARG A 117 -37.48 -2.57 5.84
CA ARG A 117 -36.58 -1.58 6.48
C ARG A 117 -35.97 -2.05 7.81
N HIS A 118 -35.75 -3.34 7.97
CA HIS A 118 -34.99 -3.90 9.08
C HIS A 118 -33.75 -4.64 8.58
N ILE A 119 -32.71 -4.68 9.40
CA ILE A 119 -31.57 -5.57 9.23
C ILE A 119 -31.95 -6.92 9.82
N HIS A 120 -31.82 -7.95 9.00
CA HIS A 120 -32.23 -9.33 9.28
C HIS A 120 -31.05 -10.22 9.68
N ILE A 121 -29.86 -9.93 9.13
CA ILE A 121 -28.63 -10.67 9.39
C ILE A 121 -27.50 -9.69 9.66
N LEU A 122 -26.82 -9.86 10.81
CA LEU A 122 -25.54 -9.23 11.07
C LEU A 122 -24.41 -10.20 10.72
N VAL A 123 -23.46 -9.71 9.94
CA VAL A 123 -22.25 -10.43 9.53
C VAL A 123 -21.11 -9.93 10.39
N GLN A 124 -20.62 -10.79 11.28
CA GLN A 124 -19.46 -10.50 12.11
C GLN A 124 -18.21 -11.06 11.41
N PRO A 125 -17.31 -10.19 10.91
CA PRO A 125 -16.01 -10.63 10.40
C PRO A 125 -15.16 -11.22 11.54
N PRO A 126 -14.13 -12.05 11.22
CA PRO A 126 -13.23 -12.52 12.24
C PRO A 126 -12.60 -11.35 13.00
N PRO A 127 -12.43 -11.46 14.32
CA PRO A 127 -11.61 -10.50 15.05
C PRO A 127 -10.20 -10.46 14.43
N PRO A 128 -9.53 -9.30 14.39
CA PRO A 128 -8.11 -9.25 14.08
C PRO A 128 -7.39 -10.20 15.03
N ALA A 129 -6.50 -11.04 14.48
CA ALA A 129 -5.91 -12.16 15.19
C ALA A 129 -5.30 -11.70 16.52
N THR A 130 -6.00 -12.02 17.61
CA THR A 130 -5.55 -11.84 18.99
C THR A 130 -5.47 -13.24 19.57
N THR A 131 -4.28 -13.59 20.04
CA THR A 131 -3.96 -14.84 20.72
C THR A 131 -4.89 -15.07 21.91
N GLU A 132 -5.40 -16.29 22.03
CA GLU A 132 -6.33 -16.73 23.05
C GLU A 132 -5.81 -16.41 24.46
N LYS A 133 -6.58 -15.60 25.21
CA LYS A 133 -6.39 -15.41 26.65
C LYS A 133 -6.66 -16.75 27.35
N GLY A 134 -5.60 -17.37 27.86
CA GLY A 134 -5.68 -18.52 28.76
C GLY A 134 -6.53 -18.19 29.99
N LYS A 135 -7.47 -19.10 30.29
CA LYS A 135 -8.23 -19.16 31.55
C LYS A 135 -7.26 -19.03 32.74
N ARG A 136 -7.39 -17.95 33.52
CA ARG A 136 -6.86 -17.90 34.89
C ARG A 136 -7.97 -18.29 35.86
N SER A 137 -7.63 -19.24 36.70
CA SER A 137 -8.38 -19.77 37.83
C SER A 137 -8.75 -18.67 38.83
N LEU A 138 -10.03 -18.65 39.20
CA LEU A 138 -10.55 -18.02 40.40
C LEU A 138 -9.94 -18.69 41.64
N VAL A 139 -9.19 -17.94 42.44
CA VAL A 139 -9.07 -18.14 43.89
C VAL A 139 -8.94 -16.75 44.54
N ASP A 140 -9.72 -16.57 45.60
CA ASP A 140 -10.06 -15.36 46.36
C ASP A 140 -8.87 -14.57 46.94
N SER A 141 -9.06 -13.26 47.16
CA SER A 141 -9.21 -12.68 48.52
C SER A 141 -9.21 -11.14 48.52
N ASP A 142 -10.23 -10.63 49.21
CA ASP A 142 -10.36 -9.41 50.01
C ASP A 142 -10.25 -8.00 49.39
N GLU A 143 -11.42 -7.36 49.38
CA GLU A 143 -11.67 -5.93 49.38
C GLU A 143 -11.02 -5.22 50.59
N GLY A 144 -10.41 -4.07 50.31
CA GLY A 144 -10.23 -3.03 51.32
C GLY A 144 -8.88 -2.33 51.24
N GLN A 145 -8.82 -1.19 50.53
CA GLN A 145 -8.56 0.11 51.16
C GLN A 145 -8.26 1.20 50.12
N ASN A 146 -9.03 2.29 50.26
CA ASN A 146 -8.79 3.59 49.66
C ASN A 146 -7.36 4.10 49.93
N SER A 147 -6.59 4.37 48.87
CA SER A 147 -5.63 5.46 48.91
C SER A 147 -5.46 6.07 47.51
N LYS A 148 -5.51 7.39 47.46
CA LYS A 148 -5.19 8.22 46.29
C LYS A 148 -3.74 7.95 45.87
N ARG A 149 -3.53 7.05 44.93
CA ARG A 149 -2.27 6.93 44.18
C ARG A 149 -2.49 7.57 42.81
N ALA A 150 -1.65 8.53 42.47
CA ALA A 150 -1.50 9.01 41.11
C ALA A 150 -1.41 7.79 40.17
N LYS A 151 -2.23 7.76 39.12
CA LYS A 151 -2.20 6.70 38.12
C LYS A 151 -0.81 6.72 37.47
N PHE A 152 0.07 5.83 37.94
CA PHE A 152 1.27 5.46 37.21
C PHE A 152 0.85 5.09 35.78
N ALA A 153 1.62 5.52 34.79
CA ALA A 153 1.51 4.95 33.45
C ALA A 153 1.48 3.41 33.60
N ASP A 154 0.59 2.76 32.87
CA ASP A 154 0.31 1.32 33.01
C ASP A 154 1.65 0.55 33.11
N LEU A 155 1.84 -0.23 34.18
CA LEU A 155 3.12 -0.93 34.47
C LEU A 155 3.59 -1.76 33.26
N ASN A 156 2.64 -2.20 32.43
CA ASN A 156 2.89 -2.90 31.17
C ASN A 156 3.58 -2.03 30.11
N ILE A 157 3.26 -0.73 30.01
CA ILE A 157 3.84 0.22 29.05
C ILE A 157 5.32 0.46 29.38
N ILE A 158 5.63 0.70 30.66
CA ILE A 158 7.02 0.92 31.11
C ILE A 158 7.85 -0.34 30.90
N SER A 159 7.34 -1.51 31.29
CA SER A 159 8.03 -2.79 31.05
C SER A 159 8.29 -3.05 29.57
N THR A 160 7.33 -2.73 28.71
CA THR A 160 7.49 -2.89 27.25
C THR A 160 8.51 -1.91 26.68
N ALA A 161 8.51 -0.65 27.13
CA ALA A 161 9.51 0.33 26.73
C ALA A 161 10.93 -0.13 27.12
N HIS A 162 11.11 -0.62 28.34
CA HIS A 162 12.39 -1.18 28.80
C HIS A 162 12.86 -2.37 27.96
N LYS A 163 11.97 -3.29 27.59
CA LYS A 163 12.32 -4.44 26.72
C LYS A 163 12.77 -3.99 25.32
N ILE A 164 12.05 -3.05 24.70
CA ILE A 164 12.42 -2.52 23.38
C ILE A 164 13.79 -1.84 23.48
N MET A 165 13.99 -1.00 24.49
CA MET A 165 15.24 -0.26 24.68
C MET A 165 16.41 -1.17 25.04
N GLU A 166 16.21 -2.22 25.83
CA GLU A 166 17.24 -3.24 26.10
C GLU A 166 17.69 -3.93 24.79
N GLY A 167 16.73 -4.25 23.91
CA GLY A 167 17.02 -4.76 22.57
C GLY A 167 17.83 -3.76 21.74
N ILE A 168 17.43 -2.49 21.76
CA ILE A 168 18.12 -1.43 21.00
C ILE A 168 19.55 -1.24 21.51
N MET A 169 19.77 -1.25 22.82
CA MET A 169 21.09 -1.04 23.43
C MET A 169 22.09 -2.18 23.15
N LYS A 170 21.60 -3.37 22.74
CA LYS A 170 22.44 -4.49 22.28
C LYS A 170 22.90 -4.36 20.83
N LEU A 171 22.37 -3.40 20.08
CA LEU A 171 22.74 -3.18 18.68
C LEU A 171 24.15 -2.58 18.54
N ASP A 172 24.71 -2.73 17.35
CA ASP A 172 26.00 -2.12 16.97
C ASP A 172 25.88 -0.59 16.86
N GLU A 173 26.90 0.13 17.34
CA GLU A 173 27.05 1.59 17.23
C GLU A 173 27.71 2.02 15.90
N ASN A 174 28.26 1.08 15.15
CA ASN A 174 28.90 1.34 13.86
C ASN A 174 27.85 1.47 12.75
N GLU A 175 27.72 2.67 12.18
CA GLU A 175 26.78 2.96 11.07
C GLU A 175 27.02 2.06 9.84
N SER A 176 28.25 1.59 9.62
CA SER A 176 28.57 0.71 8.49
C SER A 176 27.89 -0.66 8.58
N THR A 177 27.52 -1.09 9.78
CA THR A 177 26.76 -2.32 10.01
C THR A 177 25.37 -2.24 9.37
N TYR A 178 24.74 -1.07 9.39
CA TYR A 178 23.41 -0.83 8.82
C TYR A 178 23.46 -0.41 7.35
N SER A 179 24.60 0.10 6.87
CA SER A 179 24.76 0.46 5.47
C SER A 179 25.29 -0.65 4.56
N ASN A 180 25.80 -1.74 5.14
CA ASN A 180 26.39 -2.86 4.41
C ASN A 180 25.32 -3.89 4.01
N PRO A 181 25.09 -4.12 2.69
CA PRO A 181 24.08 -5.06 2.21
C PRO A 181 24.26 -6.52 2.64
N LYS A 182 25.47 -6.90 3.04
CA LYS A 182 25.76 -8.26 3.54
C LYS A 182 25.14 -8.54 4.92
N ASN A 183 24.77 -7.48 5.64
CA ASN A 183 24.24 -7.60 6.99
C ASN A 183 22.71 -7.68 6.94
N PHE A 184 22.18 -8.78 7.46
CA PHE A 184 20.75 -8.95 7.71
C PHE A 184 20.52 -8.88 9.22
N LEU A 185 20.02 -7.74 9.68
CA LEU A 185 19.86 -7.41 11.09
C LEU A 185 18.43 -7.71 11.54
N SER A 186 18.28 -8.32 12.71
CA SER A 186 16.99 -8.35 13.41
C SER A 186 16.96 -7.17 14.37
N LEU A 187 16.11 -6.19 14.09
CA LEU A 187 16.03 -4.93 14.82
C LEU A 187 14.75 -4.87 15.65
N PRO A 188 14.79 -4.41 16.91
CA PRO A 188 13.59 -4.08 17.65
C PRO A 188 12.80 -3.01 16.89
N TYR A 189 11.48 -3.11 16.89
CA TYR A 189 10.62 -2.11 16.30
C TYR A 189 10.54 -0.88 17.23
N PRO A 190 11.01 0.32 16.80
CA PRO A 190 11.25 1.45 17.70
C PRO A 190 9.97 2.26 18.00
N TYR A 191 8.88 1.57 18.32
CA TYR A 191 7.59 2.17 18.65
C TYR A 191 6.84 1.35 19.70
N LEU A 192 6.27 2.03 20.69
CA LEU A 192 5.64 1.41 21.86
C LEU A 192 4.17 1.04 21.65
N GLY A 193 3.47 1.76 20.77
CA GLY A 193 2.03 1.59 20.58
C GLY A 193 1.65 0.21 20.04
N GLU A 194 0.42 -0.22 20.32
CA GLU A 194 -0.08 -1.54 19.92
C GLU A 194 -0.43 -1.62 18.42
N LYS A 195 -0.80 -0.50 17.82
CA LYS A 195 -1.15 -0.43 16.39
C LYS A 195 0.12 -0.33 15.54
N LEU A 196 0.64 -1.49 15.15
CA LEU A 196 1.83 -1.63 14.31
C LEU A 196 1.48 -1.67 12.81
N PRO A 197 2.33 -1.14 11.92
CA PRO A 197 2.11 -1.17 10.47
C PRO A 197 2.47 -2.54 9.86
N ILE A 198 1.67 -3.56 10.18
CA ILE A 198 1.87 -4.96 9.74
C ILE A 198 1.69 -5.17 8.23
N ASP A 199 1.08 -4.20 7.53
CA ASP A 199 0.97 -4.18 6.06
C ASP A 199 2.31 -3.90 5.38
N ARG A 200 3.25 -3.29 6.09
CA ARG A 200 4.58 -2.90 5.57
C ARG A 200 5.73 -3.65 6.21
N PHE A 201 5.55 -4.12 7.45
CA PHE A 201 6.59 -4.80 8.20
C PHE A 201 6.15 -6.20 8.62
N ALA A 202 7.01 -7.18 8.39
CA ALA A 202 6.91 -8.49 9.04
C ALA A 202 7.48 -8.37 10.47
N ILE A 203 6.67 -7.90 11.41
CA ILE A 203 7.04 -7.76 12.83
C ILE A 203 6.68 -9.04 13.56
N ASP A 204 7.65 -9.65 14.23
CA ASP A 204 7.44 -10.87 15.00
C ASP A 204 6.75 -10.62 16.35
N ASN A 205 6.42 -11.71 17.06
CA ASN A 205 5.77 -11.64 18.37
C ASN A 205 6.64 -10.95 19.45
N ASN A 206 7.95 -10.87 19.24
CA ASN A 206 8.89 -10.19 20.13
C ASN A 206 9.08 -8.71 19.75
N ARG A 207 8.33 -8.21 18.77
CA ARG A 207 8.43 -6.86 18.19
C ARG A 207 9.76 -6.60 17.48
N TYR A 208 10.29 -7.58 16.78
CA TYR A 208 11.46 -7.42 15.91
C TYR A 208 11.05 -7.46 14.43
N PHE A 209 11.79 -6.73 13.60
CA PHE A 209 11.68 -6.79 12.15
C PHE A 209 13.06 -7.03 11.53
N ASN A 210 13.09 -7.67 10.36
CA ASN A 210 14.32 -7.90 9.62
C ASN A 210 14.66 -6.68 8.76
N PHE A 211 15.91 -6.23 8.85
CA PHE A 211 16.47 -5.16 8.06
C PHE A 211 17.72 -5.64 7.33
N MET A 212 17.66 -5.68 6.01
CA MET A 212 18.85 -5.80 5.18
C MET A 212 19.57 -4.46 5.15
N GLY A 213 20.88 -4.44 5.38
CA GLY A 213 21.66 -3.22 5.33
C GLY A 213 21.51 -2.52 3.97
N ARG A 214 21.42 -1.19 3.99
CA ARG A 214 21.13 -0.38 2.78
C ARG A 214 22.19 0.69 2.61
N LYS A 215 22.77 0.84 1.42
CA LYS A 215 23.78 1.89 1.19
C LYS A 215 23.23 3.28 1.51
N GLU A 216 21.97 3.52 1.14
CA GLU A 216 21.26 4.77 1.43
C GLU A 216 21.03 5.04 2.92
N PHE A 217 21.17 4.05 3.81
CA PHE A 217 21.14 4.30 5.26
C PHE A 217 22.15 5.37 5.65
N ARG A 218 23.38 5.26 5.13
CA ARG A 218 24.46 6.22 5.41
C ARG A 218 24.12 7.61 4.87
N ASN A 219 23.63 7.70 3.64
CA ASN A 219 23.26 8.98 3.02
C ASN A 219 22.18 9.71 3.83
N VAL A 220 21.16 8.98 4.29
CA VAL A 220 20.08 9.55 5.13
C VAL A 220 20.63 9.95 6.50
N LEU A 221 21.44 9.12 7.14
CA LEU A 221 22.05 9.43 8.43
C LEU A 221 22.98 10.65 8.36
N GLU A 222 23.81 10.77 7.32
CA GLU A 222 24.66 11.92 7.08
C GLU A 222 23.85 13.22 6.92
N ALA A 223 22.69 13.16 6.25
CA ALA A 223 21.80 14.33 6.15
C ALA A 223 21.14 14.68 7.49
N ILE A 224 20.77 13.70 8.30
CA ILE A 224 20.27 13.92 9.67
C ILE A 224 21.36 14.58 10.52
N ASN A 225 22.61 14.14 10.40
CA ASN A 225 23.73 14.70 11.15
C ASN A 225 24.10 16.13 10.70
N LYS A 226 23.68 16.57 9.51
CA LYS A 226 23.81 17.97 9.06
C LYS A 226 22.79 18.91 9.70
N LEU A 227 21.74 18.37 10.34
CA LEU A 227 20.73 19.19 11.00
C LEU A 227 21.33 19.91 12.21
N ARG A 228 21.04 21.21 12.33
CA ARG A 228 21.56 22.06 13.41
C ARG A 228 20.58 23.18 13.75
N SER A 229 20.44 23.48 15.04
CA SER A 229 19.60 24.59 15.51
C SER A 229 20.24 25.95 15.22
N GLY A 230 19.42 26.97 14.97
CA GLY A 230 19.85 28.36 14.77
C GLY A 230 20.13 28.68 13.30
N THR A 231 21.34 28.39 12.81
CA THR A 231 21.82 28.83 11.49
C THR A 231 21.84 27.73 10.42
N GLY A 232 21.13 26.62 10.63
CA GLY A 232 21.07 25.55 9.64
C GLY A 232 19.71 24.89 9.54
N TYR A 233 19.69 23.82 8.74
CA TYR A 233 18.48 23.05 8.49
C TYR A 233 18.05 22.32 9.76
N MET A 234 16.78 22.44 10.12
CA MET A 234 16.18 21.66 11.22
C MET A 234 15.22 20.58 10.70
N LYS A 235 14.92 20.61 9.40
CA LYS A 235 14.00 19.68 8.74
C LYS A 235 14.72 18.87 7.66
N LEU A 236 14.39 17.59 7.58
CA LEU A 236 14.81 16.68 6.50
C LEU A 236 13.57 16.00 5.93
N PHE A 237 13.44 16.04 4.61
CA PHE A 237 12.40 15.34 3.88
C PHE A 237 12.99 14.21 3.03
N VAL A 238 12.49 12.99 3.26
CA VAL A 238 12.88 11.77 2.55
C VAL A 238 11.72 11.30 1.70
N TYR A 239 11.91 11.20 0.39
CA TYR A 239 10.81 10.86 -0.52
C TYR A 239 11.28 10.04 -1.70
N GLY A 240 10.34 9.40 -2.39
CA GLY A 240 10.63 8.65 -3.60
C GLY A 240 9.76 7.42 -3.75
N THR A 241 10.26 6.44 -4.50
CA THR A 241 9.51 5.27 -4.99
C THR A 241 8.79 4.52 -3.88
N VAL A 242 7.53 4.15 -4.12
CA VAL A 242 6.78 3.27 -3.22
C VAL A 242 7.47 1.91 -3.18
N GLY A 243 7.65 1.36 -1.98
CA GLY A 243 8.33 0.07 -1.82
C GLY A 243 9.86 0.10 -1.82
N TYR A 244 10.50 1.27 -1.98
CA TYR A 244 11.97 1.43 -1.88
C TYR A 244 12.56 0.93 -0.55
N GLY A 245 11.76 0.92 0.52
CA GLY A 245 12.22 0.62 1.88
C GLY A 245 12.49 1.85 2.74
N LYS A 246 11.98 3.04 2.37
CA LYS A 246 12.14 4.28 3.16
C LYS A 246 11.76 4.12 4.63
N SER A 247 10.59 3.53 4.88
CA SER A 247 10.10 3.21 6.23
C SER A 247 11.05 2.29 7.00
N HIS A 248 11.65 1.30 6.33
CA HIS A 248 12.62 0.38 6.94
C HIS A 248 13.93 1.09 7.28
N ILE A 249 14.43 1.94 6.37
CA ILE A 249 15.61 2.77 6.62
C ILE A 249 15.37 3.72 7.80
N LEU A 250 14.22 4.39 7.86
CA LEU A 250 13.89 5.29 8.97
C LEU A 250 13.70 4.56 10.30
N SER A 251 13.09 3.37 10.31
CA SER A 251 13.02 2.53 11.51
C SER A 251 14.42 2.11 11.99
N ALA A 252 15.31 1.69 11.07
CA ALA A 252 16.69 1.36 11.42
C ALA A 252 17.46 2.57 11.95
N ILE A 253 17.25 3.76 11.35
CA ILE A 253 17.82 5.02 11.83
C ILE A 253 17.30 5.36 13.22
N ALA A 254 16.01 5.19 13.49
CA ALA A 254 15.47 5.42 14.82
C ALA A 254 16.17 4.53 15.88
N CYS A 255 16.35 3.24 15.59
CA CYS A 255 17.12 2.33 16.45
C CYS A 255 18.57 2.80 16.64
N PHE A 256 19.25 3.20 15.58
CA PHE A 256 20.63 3.70 15.64
C PHE A 256 20.75 5.00 16.47
N LEU A 257 19.83 5.95 16.28
CA LEU A 257 19.83 7.21 17.03
C LEU A 257 19.55 6.96 18.52
N PHE A 258 18.60 6.07 18.85
CA PHE A 258 18.39 5.62 20.23
C PHE A 258 19.66 4.98 20.82
N ARG A 259 20.28 4.05 20.08
CA ARG A 259 21.50 3.35 20.50
C ARG A 259 22.67 4.30 20.78
N THR A 260 22.74 5.40 20.05
CA THR A 260 23.77 6.45 20.19
C THR A 260 23.36 7.55 21.19
N GLY A 261 22.35 7.31 22.03
CA GLY A 261 21.97 8.17 23.15
C GLY A 261 21.11 9.38 22.79
N ARG A 262 20.51 9.41 21.59
CA ARG A 262 19.62 10.51 21.17
C ARG A 262 18.17 10.23 21.56
N ARG A 263 17.42 11.30 21.87
CA ARG A 263 15.98 11.24 22.15
C ARG A 263 15.18 11.24 20.85
N VAL A 264 14.59 10.10 20.50
CA VAL A 264 13.85 9.92 19.25
C VAL A 264 12.36 9.80 19.53
N VAL A 265 11.55 10.56 18.78
CA VAL A 265 10.09 10.43 18.76
C VAL A 265 9.71 9.88 17.40
N PHE A 266 9.56 8.55 17.32
CA PHE A 266 9.24 7.85 16.08
C PHE A 266 7.73 7.66 15.92
N LEU A 267 7.17 8.22 14.84
CA LEU A 267 5.77 8.12 14.45
C LEU A 267 5.69 7.33 13.12
N PRO A 268 5.56 6.00 13.17
CA PRO A 268 5.74 5.14 12.00
C PRO A 268 4.59 5.17 10.98
N ASP A 269 3.38 5.59 11.39
CA ASP A 269 2.20 5.52 10.55
C ASP A 269 1.22 6.66 10.85
N CYS A 270 1.27 7.69 10.01
CA CYS A 270 0.35 8.81 10.14
C CYS A 270 -1.13 8.45 9.93
N ARG A 271 -1.46 7.29 9.34
CA ARG A 271 -2.86 6.83 9.25
C ARG A 271 -3.43 6.56 10.64
N GLN A 272 -2.63 5.92 11.49
CA GLN A 272 -3.01 5.61 12.87
C GLN A 272 -2.94 6.85 13.77
N LEU A 273 -1.92 7.69 13.57
CA LEU A 273 -1.83 9.00 14.23
C LEU A 273 -3.09 9.84 13.96
N ALA A 274 -3.66 9.77 12.75
CA ALA A 274 -4.84 10.55 12.41
C ALA A 274 -6.11 10.13 13.17
N VAL A 275 -6.19 8.85 13.56
CA VAL A 275 -7.34 8.28 14.28
C VAL A 275 -7.24 8.59 15.78
N ASP A 276 -6.04 8.50 16.35
CA ASP A 276 -5.82 8.65 17.79
C ASP A 276 -4.52 9.44 18.07
N PRO A 277 -4.53 10.77 17.88
CA PRO A 277 -3.29 11.55 17.85
C PRO A 277 -2.61 11.69 19.21
N VAL A 278 -3.37 11.70 20.31
CA VAL A 278 -2.84 11.95 21.65
C VAL A 278 -2.08 10.71 22.17
N ASP A 279 -2.73 9.55 22.23
CA ASP A 279 -2.11 8.35 22.77
C ASP A 279 -1.02 7.79 21.85
N TYR A 280 -1.15 8.00 20.54
CA TYR A 280 -0.14 7.62 19.57
C TYR A 280 1.17 8.41 19.77
N VAL A 281 1.09 9.74 19.97
CA VAL A 281 2.30 10.55 20.25
C VAL A 281 2.85 10.27 21.64
N LYS A 282 1.99 10.08 22.65
CA LYS A 282 2.43 9.69 24.01
C LYS A 282 3.21 8.37 23.98
N SER A 283 2.78 7.39 23.21
CA SER A 283 3.49 6.11 23.04
C SER A 283 4.91 6.31 22.53
N ALA A 284 5.12 7.19 21.54
CA ALA A 284 6.46 7.51 21.05
C ALA A 284 7.30 8.27 22.08
N LEU A 285 6.70 9.22 22.81
CA LEU A 285 7.37 9.99 23.86
C LEU A 285 7.75 9.15 25.08
N PHE A 286 6.93 8.17 25.47
CA PHE A 286 7.26 7.24 26.54
C PHE A 286 8.49 6.40 26.21
N LEU A 287 8.63 5.96 24.96
CA LEU A 287 9.84 5.27 24.52
C LEU A 287 11.05 6.23 24.52
N ALA A 288 10.85 7.47 24.05
CA ALA A 288 11.89 8.51 24.05
C ALA A 288 12.51 8.79 25.43
N TYR A 289 11.69 8.66 26.48
CA TYR A 289 12.03 8.97 27.87
C TYR A 289 11.91 7.78 28.81
N HIS A 290 12.15 6.56 28.31
CA HIS A 290 12.00 5.32 29.06
C HIS A 290 12.83 5.26 30.39
N ASP A 291 13.82 6.13 30.53
CA ASP A 291 14.78 6.26 31.63
C ASP A 291 14.53 7.51 32.51
N ASP A 292 13.46 8.28 32.26
CA ASP A 292 13.13 9.52 32.99
C ASP A 292 11.68 9.49 33.50
N ASP A 293 11.50 8.93 34.70
CA ASP A 293 10.19 8.79 35.35
C ASP A 293 9.46 10.13 35.52
N ALA A 294 10.19 11.23 35.73
CA ALA A 294 9.59 12.54 35.90
C ALA A 294 8.95 13.01 34.58
N LYS A 295 9.66 12.87 33.46
CA LYS A 295 9.11 13.18 32.13
C LYS A 295 8.00 12.22 31.73
N ILE A 296 8.13 10.92 32.02
CA ILE A 296 7.04 9.96 31.80
C ILE A 296 5.76 10.42 32.51
N ASN A 297 5.86 10.85 33.77
CA ASN A 297 4.69 11.34 34.50
C ASN A 297 4.11 12.63 33.91
N GLU A 298 4.95 13.57 33.46
CA GLU A 298 4.50 14.79 32.77
C GLU A 298 3.79 14.45 31.45
N ILE A 299 4.35 13.55 30.65
CA ILE A 299 3.74 13.07 29.40
C ILE A 299 2.41 12.37 29.69
N ASN A 300 2.36 11.50 30.71
CA ASN A 300 1.14 10.79 31.07
C ASN A 300 0.00 11.73 31.46
N SER A 301 0.32 12.87 32.08
CA SER A 301 -0.64 13.91 32.46
C SER A 301 -1.17 14.76 31.30
N CYS A 302 -0.61 14.62 30.08
CA CYS A 302 -1.15 15.30 28.91
C CYS A 302 -2.49 14.68 28.52
N GLU A 303 -3.58 15.47 28.60
CA GLU A 303 -4.95 15.05 28.28
C GLU A 303 -5.32 15.32 26.83
N ASN A 304 -4.66 16.28 26.19
CA ASN A 304 -4.90 16.67 24.81
C ASN A 304 -3.59 17.01 24.08
N PHE A 305 -3.68 17.22 22.77
CA PHE A 305 -2.50 17.45 21.93
C PHE A 305 -1.79 18.77 22.24
N GLU A 306 -2.51 19.83 22.64
CA GLU A 306 -1.88 21.10 23.01
C GLU A 306 -0.99 20.95 24.25
N ASN A 307 -1.37 20.09 25.21
CA ASN A 307 -0.49 19.75 26.33
C ASN A 307 0.82 19.09 25.88
N ILE A 308 0.76 18.21 24.87
CA ILE A 308 1.95 17.57 24.28
C ILE A 308 2.82 18.63 23.59
N VAL A 309 2.20 19.52 22.81
CA VAL A 309 2.90 20.63 22.15
C VAL A 309 3.62 21.50 23.19
N ASP A 310 2.96 21.85 24.29
CA ASP A 310 3.55 22.65 25.35
C ASP A 310 4.68 21.92 26.08
N PHE A 311 4.55 20.62 26.31
CA PHE A 311 5.64 19.77 26.80
C PHE A 311 6.85 19.87 25.86
N CYS A 312 6.67 19.65 24.56
CA CYS A 312 7.76 19.74 23.59
C CYS A 312 8.37 21.15 23.48
N LYS A 313 7.57 22.21 23.57
CA LYS A 313 8.05 23.60 23.58
C LYS A 313 8.93 23.91 24.79
N LYS A 314 8.58 23.42 25.99
CA LYS A 314 9.39 23.62 27.22
C LYS A 314 10.81 23.05 27.09
N LEU A 315 10.99 22.04 26.25
CA LEU A 315 12.29 21.39 26.02
C LEU A 315 13.22 22.20 25.10
N GLN A 316 12.73 23.21 24.39
CA GLN A 316 13.46 23.89 23.31
C GLN A 316 14.89 24.36 23.66
N PHE A 317 15.12 24.75 24.92
CA PHE A 317 16.41 25.23 25.44
C PHE A 317 17.16 24.20 26.30
N LYS A 318 16.56 23.03 26.56
CA LYS A 318 17.12 22.00 27.43
C LYS A 318 17.70 20.83 26.63
N GLU A 319 16.97 20.35 25.63
CA GLU A 319 17.36 19.22 24.80
C GLU A 319 16.69 19.28 23.42
N LYS A 320 17.22 18.52 22.46
CA LYS A 320 16.66 18.40 21.11
C LYS A 320 16.12 17.00 20.89
N LEU A 321 14.87 16.93 20.46
CA LEU A 321 14.21 15.70 20.03
C LEU A 321 14.44 15.47 18.53
N TYR A 322 14.50 14.20 18.14
CA TYR A 322 14.48 13.77 16.75
C TYR A 322 13.09 13.21 16.44
N PHE A 323 12.22 14.05 15.89
CA PHE A 323 10.92 13.63 15.38
C PHE A 323 11.12 12.95 14.03
N ILE A 324 10.83 11.66 13.96
CA ILE A 324 10.84 10.89 12.71
C ILE A 324 9.40 10.51 12.41
N VAL A 325 8.82 11.11 11.37
CA VAL A 325 7.41 10.97 11.02
C VAL A 325 7.28 10.34 9.64
N ASP A 326 6.79 9.11 9.58
CA ASP A 326 6.64 8.35 8.35
C ASP A 326 5.18 8.33 7.86
N GLN A 327 4.99 8.06 6.57
CA GLN A 327 3.70 8.07 5.87
C GLN A 327 2.96 9.41 5.89
N MET A 328 3.68 10.52 5.74
CA MET A 328 3.07 11.86 5.72
C MET A 328 2.02 12.08 4.62
N ASN A 329 2.00 11.23 3.58
CA ASN A 329 0.92 11.19 2.58
C ASN A 329 -0.45 10.89 3.19
N ALA A 330 -0.53 10.12 4.29
CA ALA A 330 -1.78 9.80 4.96
C ALA A 330 -2.54 11.06 5.45
N LEU A 331 -1.82 12.15 5.70
CA LEU A 331 -2.39 13.41 6.15
C LEU A 331 -2.71 14.38 5.00
N ASP A 332 -2.57 13.95 3.73
CA ASP A 332 -3.07 14.70 2.59
C ASP A 332 -4.60 14.64 2.49
N GLU A 333 -5.16 15.70 1.89
CA GLU A 333 -6.59 15.88 1.69
C GLU A 333 -7.23 14.75 0.87
N PHE A 334 -6.50 14.21 -0.11
CA PHE A 334 -6.98 13.19 -1.04
C PHE A 334 -6.76 11.76 -0.57
N ASP A 335 -6.03 11.53 0.53
CA ASP A 335 -5.82 10.19 1.06
C ASP A 335 -7.06 9.79 1.88
N ASN A 336 -7.61 8.58 1.70
CA ASN A 336 -8.79 8.16 2.46
C ASN A 336 -8.37 7.36 3.68
N THR A 337 -8.12 8.05 4.80
CA THR A 337 -7.78 7.40 6.08
C THR A 337 -8.99 7.21 6.99
N GLY A 338 -10.21 7.41 6.49
CA GLY A 338 -11.42 7.46 7.31
C GLY A 338 -11.54 8.69 8.22
N VAL A 339 -10.59 9.64 8.09
CA VAL A 339 -10.56 10.89 8.87
C VAL A 339 -10.75 12.07 7.93
N ASN A 340 -11.59 13.04 8.31
CA ASN A 340 -11.90 14.19 7.47
C ASN A 340 -10.67 15.11 7.25
N SER A 341 -10.70 15.88 6.15
CA SER A 341 -9.59 16.74 5.73
C SER A 341 -9.21 17.81 6.76
N LYS A 342 -10.20 18.40 7.46
CA LYS A 342 -9.96 19.42 8.49
C LYS A 342 -9.19 18.86 9.68
N THR A 343 -9.53 17.65 10.13
CA THR A 343 -8.81 16.97 11.21
C THR A 343 -7.39 16.63 10.79
N LYS A 344 -7.17 16.14 9.55
CA LYS A 344 -5.82 15.90 9.03
C LYS A 344 -4.96 17.16 8.98
N GLN A 345 -5.54 18.27 8.53
CA GLN A 345 -4.87 19.57 8.52
C GLN A 345 -4.49 20.01 9.94
N GLN A 346 -5.41 19.84 10.89
CA GLN A 346 -5.15 20.15 12.30
C GLN A 346 -3.99 19.32 12.85
N ILE A 347 -3.98 18.00 12.63
CA ILE A 347 -2.89 17.11 13.05
C ILE A 347 -1.56 17.53 12.42
N ARG A 348 -1.54 17.89 11.14
CA ARG A 348 -0.33 18.44 10.49
C ARG A 348 0.18 19.68 11.20
N CYS A 349 -0.71 20.64 11.46
CA CYS A 349 -0.36 21.85 12.20
C CYS A 349 0.18 21.52 13.59
N ASP A 350 -0.39 20.53 14.26
CA ASP A 350 0.05 20.16 15.61
C ASP A 350 1.39 19.41 15.62
N ILE A 351 1.67 18.59 14.60
CA ILE A 351 3.01 18.00 14.38
C ILE A 351 4.05 19.09 14.13
N ASP A 352 3.73 20.08 13.29
CA ASP A 352 4.61 21.21 13.02
C ASP A 352 4.88 22.02 14.31
N LYS A 353 3.86 22.28 15.13
CA LYS A 353 4.02 22.98 16.41
C LYS A 353 4.90 22.21 17.39
N MET A 354 4.67 20.91 17.58
CA MET A 354 5.44 20.11 18.54
C MET A 354 6.90 19.92 18.09
N SER A 355 7.16 19.93 16.78
CA SER A 355 8.51 19.75 16.21
C SER A 355 9.27 21.06 15.95
N ASN A 356 8.64 22.23 16.09
CA ASN A 356 9.17 23.53 15.65
C ASN A 356 10.60 23.86 16.12
N TYR A 357 10.97 23.45 17.33
CA TYR A 357 12.30 23.72 17.91
C TYR A 357 13.21 22.49 17.97
N HIS A 358 12.81 21.42 17.30
CA HIS A 358 13.42 20.10 17.32
C HIS A 358 13.82 19.68 15.90
N TYR A 359 14.49 18.54 15.76
CA TYR A 359 14.83 18.01 14.45
C TYR A 359 13.63 17.25 13.90
N TYR A 360 13.18 17.63 12.70
CA TYR A 360 11.99 17.06 12.08
C TYR A 360 12.35 16.34 10.78
N ILE A 361 12.35 15.01 10.84
CA ILE A 361 12.57 14.11 9.72
C ILE A 361 11.21 13.57 9.28
N MET A 362 10.86 13.77 8.01
CA MET A 362 9.58 13.35 7.47
C MET A 362 9.75 12.49 6.22
N SER A 363 8.87 11.51 6.04
CA SER A 363 8.85 10.64 4.86
C SER A 363 7.47 10.53 4.24
N SER A 364 7.43 10.54 2.90
CA SER A 364 6.22 10.25 2.13
C SER A 364 6.53 9.50 0.83
N SER A 365 5.50 8.88 0.26
CA SER A 365 5.55 8.45 -1.14
C SER A 365 5.62 9.64 -2.09
N ALA A 366 6.04 9.37 -3.33
CA ALA A 366 6.21 10.39 -4.36
C ALA A 366 4.91 11.10 -4.78
N ASN A 367 3.73 10.56 -4.47
CA ASN A 367 2.42 11.16 -4.80
C ASN A 367 1.86 12.13 -3.76
N ASN A 368 2.65 12.53 -2.76
CA ASN A 368 2.20 13.55 -1.82
C ASN A 368 2.15 14.92 -2.53
N LYS A 369 0.95 15.33 -2.98
CA LYS A 369 0.72 16.57 -3.74
C LYS A 369 1.18 17.81 -2.99
N SER A 370 0.86 17.90 -1.70
CA SER A 370 1.25 19.03 -0.84
C SER A 370 2.78 19.17 -0.82
N MET A 371 3.47 18.04 -0.81
CA MET A 371 4.91 17.98 -0.74
C MET A 371 5.59 18.14 -2.10
N LEU A 372 4.97 17.72 -3.20
CA LEU A 372 5.42 18.07 -4.56
C LEU A 372 5.43 19.59 -4.78
N HIS A 373 4.46 20.32 -4.22
CA HIS A 373 4.49 21.78 -4.20
C HIS A 373 5.60 22.36 -3.32
N LEU A 374 5.92 21.73 -2.18
CA LEU A 374 7.02 22.14 -1.30
C LEU A 374 8.40 21.88 -1.92
N MET A 375 8.51 20.85 -2.77
CA MET A 375 9.74 20.55 -3.51
C MET A 375 10.20 21.74 -4.37
N GLN A 376 9.28 22.56 -4.88
CA GLN A 376 9.57 23.75 -5.72
C GLN A 376 10.04 24.97 -4.94
N LYS A 377 9.80 25.02 -3.63
CA LYS A 377 10.07 26.20 -2.81
C LYS A 377 11.40 26.06 -2.07
N GLN A 378 12.08 27.18 -1.86
CA GLN A 378 13.19 27.28 -0.90
C GLN A 378 12.60 27.31 0.52
N THR A 379 12.33 26.13 1.07
CA THR A 379 11.61 25.93 2.34
C THR A 379 12.51 25.77 3.55
N GLY A 380 13.83 25.89 3.40
CA GLY A 380 14.77 25.75 4.51
C GLY A 380 14.83 24.33 5.09
N GLU A 381 14.61 23.32 4.25
CA GLU A 381 14.70 21.90 4.60
C GLU A 381 15.64 21.14 3.66
N LEU A 382 16.35 20.14 4.20
CA LEU A 382 17.11 19.19 3.40
C LEU A 382 16.14 18.22 2.71
N LYS A 383 16.48 17.79 1.49
CA LYS A 383 15.65 16.89 0.67
C LYS A 383 16.50 15.73 0.18
N ILE A 384 16.03 14.49 0.38
CA ILE A 384 16.64 13.27 -0.16
C ILE A 384 15.63 12.57 -1.07
N LYS A 385 16.04 12.29 -2.30
CA LYS A 385 15.27 11.52 -3.28
C LYS A 385 15.77 10.06 -3.28
N LEU A 386 14.87 9.12 -3.04
CA LEU A 386 15.13 7.67 -3.03
C LEU A 386 14.33 7.01 -4.15
N TYR A 387 14.91 7.01 -5.35
CA TYR A 387 14.28 6.45 -6.55
C TYR A 387 14.84 5.07 -6.92
N GLY A 388 14.08 4.32 -7.73
CA GLY A 388 14.44 2.96 -8.14
C GLY A 388 14.27 1.90 -7.04
N GLY A 389 15.18 0.94 -7.02
CA GLY A 389 15.19 -0.20 -6.09
C GLY A 389 16.58 -0.47 -5.52
N PHE A 390 16.92 -1.74 -5.31
CA PHE A 390 18.26 -2.15 -4.91
C PHE A 390 19.31 -1.81 -5.97
N ASN A 391 20.49 -1.35 -5.54
CA ASN A 391 21.67 -1.33 -6.41
C ASN A 391 22.21 -2.75 -6.67
N GLU A 392 23.21 -2.91 -7.55
CA GLU A 392 23.69 -4.25 -7.93
C GLU A 392 24.20 -5.08 -6.75
N GLU A 393 24.93 -4.47 -5.81
CA GLU A 393 25.45 -5.17 -4.64
C GLU A 393 24.31 -5.55 -3.67
N GLU A 394 23.36 -4.64 -3.45
CA GLU A 394 22.17 -4.94 -2.66
C GLU A 394 21.35 -6.08 -3.30
N MET A 395 21.21 -6.08 -4.63
CA MET A 395 20.50 -7.13 -5.33
C MET A 395 21.22 -8.48 -5.21
N GLU A 396 22.55 -8.51 -5.33
CA GLU A 396 23.35 -9.73 -5.19
C GLU A 396 23.19 -10.37 -3.80
N GLU A 397 23.27 -9.58 -2.73
CA GLU A 397 23.11 -10.09 -1.37
C GLU A 397 21.67 -10.52 -1.07
N TRP A 398 20.67 -9.86 -1.69
CA TRP A 398 19.28 -10.27 -1.59
C TRP A 398 19.07 -11.66 -2.21
N TRP A 399 19.63 -11.91 -3.41
CA TRP A 399 19.58 -13.22 -4.06
C TRP A 399 20.24 -14.33 -3.23
N LYS A 400 21.34 -14.02 -2.52
CA LYS A 400 22.03 -14.99 -1.64
C LYS A 400 21.20 -15.34 -0.41
N LYS A 401 20.42 -14.39 0.10
CA LYS A 401 19.66 -14.57 1.35
C LYS A 401 18.46 -15.48 1.20
N TYR A 402 17.72 -15.33 0.10
CA TYR A 402 16.43 -15.97 -0.06
C TYR A 402 16.50 -17.17 -1.00
N SER A 403 15.90 -18.28 -0.57
CA SER A 403 15.76 -19.47 -1.39
C SER A 403 14.62 -19.27 -2.39
N LEU A 404 14.98 -19.12 -3.66
CA LEU A 404 14.06 -18.96 -4.79
C LEU A 404 14.19 -20.15 -5.75
N PRO A 405 13.24 -20.38 -6.67
CA PRO A 405 13.37 -21.40 -7.70
C PRO A 405 14.68 -21.23 -8.47
N ALA A 406 15.25 -22.32 -8.96
CA ALA A 406 16.46 -22.25 -9.78
C ALA A 406 16.18 -21.38 -11.01
N MET A 407 16.94 -20.29 -11.16
CA MET A 407 16.81 -19.34 -12.27
C MET A 407 18.15 -19.18 -12.98
N ASN A 408 18.13 -19.19 -14.30
CA ASN A 408 19.26 -18.80 -15.13
C ASN A 408 19.45 -17.27 -15.14
N ASP A 409 20.55 -16.79 -15.71
CA ASP A 409 20.87 -15.36 -15.69
C ASP A 409 19.84 -14.50 -16.45
N ARG A 410 19.26 -15.04 -17.53
CA ARG A 410 18.21 -14.34 -18.30
C ARG A 410 16.94 -14.16 -17.47
N GLU A 411 16.53 -15.18 -16.75
CA GLU A 411 15.36 -15.16 -15.85
C GLU A 411 15.56 -14.17 -14.69
N LYS A 412 16.77 -14.14 -14.11
CA LYS A 412 17.11 -13.14 -13.09
C LYS A 412 17.05 -11.71 -13.63
N GLU A 413 17.54 -11.48 -14.85
CA GLU A 413 17.42 -10.16 -15.50
C GLU A 413 15.97 -9.78 -15.79
N GLN A 414 15.12 -10.74 -16.16
CA GLN A 414 13.67 -10.48 -16.31
C GLN A 414 13.02 -10.06 -14.99
N ILE A 415 13.34 -10.73 -13.88
CA ILE A 415 12.87 -10.33 -12.55
C ILE A 415 13.36 -8.93 -12.18
N LYS A 416 14.64 -8.63 -12.43
CA LYS A 416 15.22 -7.31 -12.14
C LYS A 416 14.53 -6.21 -12.95
N ASP A 417 14.25 -6.44 -14.25
CA ASP A 417 13.56 -5.47 -15.11
C ASP A 417 12.12 -5.25 -14.63
N ILE A 418 11.31 -6.31 -14.52
CA ILE A 418 9.86 -6.17 -14.22
C ILE A 418 9.61 -5.57 -12.83
N THR A 419 10.46 -5.85 -11.85
CA THR A 419 10.37 -5.32 -10.49
C THR A 419 11.09 -3.99 -10.30
N GLY A 420 11.97 -3.59 -11.22
CA GLY A 420 12.87 -2.45 -11.02
C GLY A 420 13.79 -2.62 -9.81
N LYS A 421 14.00 -3.86 -9.35
CA LYS A 421 14.70 -4.23 -8.11
C LYS A 421 14.05 -3.62 -6.85
N ILE A 422 12.78 -3.25 -6.90
CA ILE A 422 12.08 -2.61 -5.80
C ILE A 422 11.80 -3.65 -4.71
N PRO A 423 12.24 -3.45 -3.45
CA PRO A 423 12.12 -4.45 -2.39
C PRO A 423 10.70 -4.96 -2.17
N LEU A 424 9.70 -4.07 -2.19
CA LEU A 424 8.30 -4.47 -2.08
C LEU A 424 7.86 -5.44 -3.19
N PHE A 425 8.27 -5.17 -4.43
CA PHE A 425 7.89 -5.97 -5.60
C PHE A 425 8.63 -7.31 -5.60
N LEU A 426 9.90 -7.31 -5.21
CA LEU A 426 10.70 -8.52 -5.03
C LEU A 426 10.11 -9.45 -3.95
N ASN A 427 9.54 -8.90 -2.88
CA ASN A 427 8.96 -9.69 -1.81
C ASN A 427 7.76 -10.55 -2.26
N PHE A 428 7.04 -10.20 -3.33
CA PHE A 428 5.98 -11.06 -3.85
C PHE A 428 6.48 -12.41 -4.34
N LEU A 429 7.76 -12.51 -4.75
CA LEU A 429 8.38 -13.80 -5.09
C LEU A 429 8.53 -14.70 -3.87
N LEU A 430 8.64 -14.13 -2.67
CA LEU A 430 8.80 -14.88 -1.42
C LEU A 430 7.47 -15.45 -0.91
N GLU A 431 6.33 -14.98 -1.43
CA GLU A 431 5.00 -15.47 -1.07
C GLU A 431 4.62 -16.77 -1.79
N TYR A 432 5.25 -17.05 -2.94
CA TYR A 432 4.90 -18.19 -3.78
C TYR A 432 5.62 -19.47 -3.35
N SER A 433 4.90 -20.59 -3.29
CA SER A 433 5.48 -21.91 -2.99
C SER A 433 6.40 -22.36 -4.14
N LEU A 434 7.65 -22.66 -3.81
CA LEU A 434 8.80 -22.86 -4.70
C LEU A 434 8.67 -24.07 -5.68
N GLU A 435 7.77 -24.03 -6.66
CA GLU A 435 7.60 -25.13 -7.63
C GLU A 435 8.45 -24.94 -8.90
N ASN A 436 8.37 -23.80 -9.59
CA ASN A 436 9.19 -23.48 -10.78
C ASN A 436 9.23 -21.96 -11.07
N PHE A 437 10.09 -21.54 -12.00
CA PHE A 437 10.21 -20.13 -12.41
C PHE A 437 8.93 -19.60 -13.07
N GLU A 438 8.34 -20.34 -14.02
CA GLU A 438 7.18 -19.90 -14.79
C GLU A 438 5.98 -19.54 -13.90
N GLY A 439 5.65 -20.39 -12.93
CA GLY A 439 4.58 -20.16 -11.96
C GLY A 439 4.87 -18.98 -11.04
N ALA A 440 6.10 -18.88 -10.52
CA ALA A 440 6.53 -17.76 -9.68
C ALA A 440 6.49 -16.42 -10.45
N PHE A 441 6.91 -16.43 -11.72
CA PHE A 441 6.89 -15.26 -12.59
C PHE A 441 5.47 -14.84 -12.94
N ALA A 442 4.59 -15.79 -13.26
CA ALA A 442 3.17 -15.52 -13.52
C ALA A 442 2.47 -14.92 -12.29
N TYR A 443 2.71 -15.48 -11.10
CA TYR A 443 2.18 -14.93 -9.85
C TYR A 443 2.70 -13.51 -9.57
N LEU A 444 4.01 -13.29 -9.74
CA LEU A 444 4.62 -11.97 -9.61
C LEU A 444 3.96 -10.97 -10.57
N LYS A 445 3.86 -11.32 -11.86
CA LYS A 445 3.26 -10.45 -12.88
C LYS A 445 1.83 -10.08 -12.51
N GLN A 446 1.00 -11.06 -12.16
CA GLN A 446 -0.39 -10.83 -11.73
C GLN A 446 -0.48 -9.85 -10.55
N LYS A 447 0.36 -10.02 -9.53
CA LYS A 447 0.39 -9.10 -8.38
C LYS A 447 0.80 -7.69 -8.80
N LEU A 448 1.85 -7.57 -9.61
CA LEU A 448 2.35 -6.28 -10.06
C LEU A 448 1.35 -5.56 -10.97
N GLU A 449 0.68 -6.27 -11.89
CA GLU A 449 -0.37 -5.70 -12.75
C GLU A 449 -1.48 -5.05 -11.91
N SER A 450 -1.94 -5.72 -10.84
CA SER A 450 -3.00 -5.18 -9.98
C SER A 450 -2.63 -3.89 -9.26
N ILE A 451 -1.36 -3.72 -8.87
CA ILE A 451 -0.89 -2.55 -8.08
C ILE A 451 -0.23 -1.46 -8.94
N ILE A 452 0.14 -1.77 -10.18
CA ILE A 452 0.81 -0.86 -11.11
C ILE A 452 -0.12 -0.50 -12.26
N GLN A 453 -0.48 -1.47 -13.10
CA GLN A 453 -1.12 -1.23 -14.38
C GLN A 453 -2.46 -0.53 -14.19
N ILE A 454 -3.35 -1.11 -13.38
CA ILE A 454 -4.70 -0.56 -13.12
C ILE A 454 -4.65 0.89 -12.61
N PRO A 455 -3.97 1.21 -11.49
CA PRO A 455 -3.95 2.58 -10.97
C PRO A 455 -3.22 3.57 -11.89
N MET A 456 -2.21 3.12 -12.63
CA MET A 456 -1.48 3.96 -13.59
C MET A 456 -2.34 4.34 -14.79
N THR A 457 -3.02 3.37 -15.41
CA THR A 457 -3.90 3.64 -16.56
C THR A 457 -5.12 4.45 -16.14
N GLN A 458 -5.69 4.20 -14.96
CA GLN A 458 -6.75 5.04 -14.38
C GLN A 458 -6.31 6.50 -14.21
N TYR A 459 -5.07 6.73 -13.75
CA TYR A 459 -4.53 8.09 -13.66
C TYR A 459 -4.49 8.75 -15.05
N SER A 460 -3.96 8.05 -16.05
CA SER A 460 -3.88 8.57 -17.43
C SER A 460 -5.25 8.77 -18.07
N GLU A 461 -6.23 7.90 -17.80
CA GLU A 461 -7.60 8.02 -18.32
C GLU A 461 -8.26 9.32 -17.84
N ASN A 462 -8.02 9.71 -16.59
CA ASN A 462 -8.54 10.95 -16.02
C ASN A 462 -8.02 12.22 -16.74
N LEU A 463 -6.93 12.12 -17.50
CA LEU A 463 -6.36 13.24 -18.26
C LEU A 463 -6.98 13.41 -19.66
N LEU A 464 -7.68 12.40 -20.18
CA LEU A 464 -8.28 12.40 -21.53
C LEU A 464 -9.34 13.49 -21.71
N GLY A 465 -10.02 13.91 -20.63
CA GLY A 465 -11.07 14.93 -20.69
C GLY A 465 -10.60 16.30 -21.17
N ASN A 466 -9.29 16.56 -21.23
CA ASN A 466 -8.71 17.78 -21.77
C ASN A 466 -7.61 17.47 -22.78
N LYS A 467 -7.86 17.74 -24.06
CA LYS A 467 -6.91 17.45 -25.16
C LYS A 467 -5.52 18.05 -24.93
N HIS A 468 -5.42 19.30 -24.44
CA HIS A 468 -4.12 19.91 -24.19
C HIS A 468 -3.35 19.23 -23.05
N THR A 469 -4.05 18.78 -22.02
CA THR A 469 -3.42 18.02 -20.93
C THR A 469 -3.02 16.63 -21.40
N TRP A 470 -3.86 15.98 -22.20
CA TRP A 470 -3.55 14.69 -22.82
C TRP A 470 -2.32 14.76 -23.73
N ASP A 471 -2.25 15.72 -24.66
CA ASP A 471 -1.11 15.88 -25.57
C ASP A 471 0.21 16.11 -24.79
N ARG A 472 0.16 16.87 -23.67
CA ARG A 472 1.31 17.04 -22.77
C ARG A 472 1.67 15.73 -22.08
N HIS A 473 0.69 15.01 -21.54
CA HIS A 473 0.88 13.72 -20.89
C HIS A 473 1.53 12.71 -21.83
N VAL A 474 0.99 12.50 -23.04
CA VAL A 474 1.55 11.59 -24.07
C VAL A 474 2.98 11.98 -24.41
N GLY A 475 3.23 13.27 -24.64
CA GLY A 475 4.56 13.78 -24.92
C GLY A 475 5.57 13.53 -23.79
N LEU A 476 5.10 13.55 -22.54
CA LEU A 476 5.91 13.29 -21.36
C LEU A 476 6.13 11.79 -21.11
N MET A 477 5.11 10.95 -21.31
CA MET A 477 5.23 9.48 -21.24
C MET A 477 6.24 8.97 -22.26
N SER A 478 6.27 9.54 -23.47
CA SER A 478 7.34 9.27 -24.44
C SER A 478 8.73 9.60 -23.88
N SER A 479 8.89 10.74 -23.18
CA SER A 479 10.15 11.09 -22.53
C SER A 479 10.53 10.12 -21.41
N PHE A 480 9.56 9.70 -20.58
CA PHE A 480 9.78 8.69 -19.53
C PHE A 480 10.20 7.35 -20.10
N ILE A 481 9.46 6.80 -21.06
CA ILE A 481 9.76 5.50 -21.66
C ILE A 481 11.14 5.52 -22.33
N THR A 482 11.52 6.63 -22.97
CA THR A 482 12.81 6.79 -23.65
C THR A 482 13.95 7.24 -22.73
N ASN A 483 13.72 7.43 -21.43
CA ASN A 483 14.67 8.03 -20.50
C ASN A 483 15.33 9.34 -20.99
N THR A 484 14.54 10.24 -21.61
CA THR A 484 15.02 11.53 -22.17
C THR A 484 14.58 12.73 -21.33
N HIS A 485 15.04 13.92 -21.70
CA HIS A 485 14.54 15.16 -21.11
C HIS A 485 13.02 15.35 -21.34
N PRO A 486 12.29 15.89 -20.36
CA PRO A 486 10.88 16.20 -20.50
C PRO A 486 10.66 17.30 -21.56
N LYS A 487 9.50 17.27 -22.23
CA LYS A 487 9.10 18.39 -23.09
C LYS A 487 8.84 19.64 -22.25
N LEU A 488 9.20 20.83 -22.76
CA LEU A 488 8.93 22.09 -22.06
C LEU A 488 7.43 22.29 -21.79
N GLY A 489 7.11 22.92 -20.66
CA GLY A 489 5.72 23.27 -20.30
C GLY A 489 4.91 22.15 -19.63
N TYR A 490 5.56 21.04 -19.25
CA TYR A 490 4.93 20.03 -18.41
C TYR A 490 4.61 20.56 -17.01
N ARG A 491 3.60 19.97 -16.38
CA ARG A 491 3.17 20.22 -15.00
C ARG A 491 3.35 18.97 -14.16
N TYR A 492 3.44 19.13 -12.85
CA TYR A 492 3.56 18.00 -11.92
C TYR A 492 2.32 17.10 -11.95
N ASP A 493 1.14 17.63 -12.28
CA ASP A 493 -0.08 16.84 -12.43
C ASP A 493 -0.25 16.22 -13.84
N ASP A 494 0.76 16.33 -14.71
CA ASP A 494 0.72 15.68 -16.03
C ASP A 494 1.23 14.23 -15.98
N TYR A 495 1.66 13.70 -14.82
CA TYR A 495 2.11 12.31 -14.65
C TYR A 495 2.01 11.78 -13.22
N ASP A 496 1.94 10.46 -13.08
CA ASP A 496 1.87 9.79 -11.78
C ASP A 496 3.27 9.57 -11.18
N HIS A 497 3.57 10.27 -10.09
CA HIS A 497 4.89 10.25 -9.45
C HIS A 497 5.19 8.92 -8.74
N ARG A 498 4.19 8.03 -8.54
CA ARG A 498 4.43 6.67 -8.03
C ARG A 498 5.25 5.84 -9.01
N TYR A 499 5.02 6.05 -10.30
CA TYR A 499 5.51 5.19 -11.37
C TYR A 499 6.57 5.88 -12.23
N PHE A 500 6.57 7.21 -12.24
CA PHE A 500 7.48 8.03 -13.05
C PHE A 500 8.15 9.12 -12.20
N TYR A 501 9.39 9.46 -12.50
CA TYR A 501 10.12 10.51 -11.80
C TYR A 501 11.12 11.22 -12.70
N ILE A 502 11.42 12.47 -12.38
CA ILE A 502 12.44 13.27 -13.05
C ILE A 502 13.56 13.50 -12.05
N ASP A 503 14.79 13.16 -12.44
CA ASP A 503 15.96 13.31 -11.57
C ASP A 503 16.48 14.75 -11.53
N ASP A 504 17.62 14.96 -10.86
CA ASP A 504 18.24 16.28 -10.75
C ASP A 504 18.87 16.78 -12.06
N ASP A 505 19.22 15.87 -12.97
CA ASP A 505 19.73 16.17 -14.32
C ASP A 505 18.60 16.40 -15.34
N ASN A 506 17.35 16.49 -14.86
CA ASN A 506 16.14 16.69 -15.65
C ASN A 506 15.95 15.58 -16.71
N ILE A 507 16.27 14.34 -16.34
CA ILE A 507 16.03 13.13 -17.12
C ILE A 507 14.78 12.44 -16.56
N CYS A 508 13.88 12.05 -17.46
CA CYS A 508 12.68 11.31 -17.13
C CYS A 508 13.02 9.82 -16.90
N TYR A 509 12.44 9.20 -15.89
CA TYR A 509 12.57 7.77 -15.60
C TYR A 509 11.23 7.14 -15.20
N TYR A 510 11.12 5.83 -15.44
CA TYR A 510 10.10 4.96 -14.87
C TYR A 510 10.71 4.09 -13.75
N VAL A 511 9.87 3.61 -12.83
CA VAL A 511 10.34 2.86 -11.64
C VAL A 511 10.67 1.39 -11.92
N CYS A 512 10.02 0.76 -12.89
CA CYS A 512 10.31 -0.62 -13.32
C CYS A 512 9.86 -0.90 -14.77
N GLY A 513 10.33 -2.02 -15.33
CA GLY A 513 9.99 -2.48 -16.68
C GLY A 513 8.48 -2.64 -16.89
N LEU A 514 7.75 -3.16 -15.90
CA LEU A 514 6.28 -3.29 -16.03
C LEU A 514 5.59 -1.95 -16.27
N VAL A 515 6.04 -0.88 -15.60
CA VAL A 515 5.51 0.48 -15.84
C VAL A 515 5.76 0.92 -17.28
N ARG A 516 6.97 0.69 -17.80
CA ARG A 516 7.33 0.99 -19.19
C ARG A 516 6.41 0.26 -20.16
N ASP A 517 6.25 -1.05 -19.95
CA ASP A 517 5.53 -1.93 -20.86
C ASP A 517 4.03 -1.61 -20.84
N SER A 518 3.43 -1.54 -19.64
CA SER A 518 2.02 -1.20 -19.46
C SER A 518 1.67 0.21 -19.98
N MET A 519 2.56 1.19 -19.83
CA MET A 519 2.29 2.54 -20.35
C MET A 519 2.37 2.57 -21.88
N ALA A 520 3.33 1.84 -22.47
CA ALA A 520 3.41 1.74 -23.92
C ALA A 520 2.17 1.02 -24.50
N GLU A 521 1.75 -0.10 -23.91
CA GLU A 521 0.52 -0.81 -24.29
C GLU A 521 -0.70 0.12 -24.21
N TYR A 522 -0.86 0.85 -23.11
CA TYR A 522 -1.95 1.79 -22.94
C TYR A 522 -1.94 2.90 -24.01
N LEU A 523 -0.77 3.47 -24.34
CA LEU A 523 -0.65 4.46 -25.41
C LEU A 523 -0.94 3.87 -26.80
N PHE A 524 -0.58 2.60 -27.02
CA PHE A 524 -0.96 1.84 -28.21
C PHE A 524 -2.48 1.71 -28.32
N GLU A 525 -3.16 1.28 -27.25
CA GLU A 525 -4.63 1.16 -27.21
C GLU A 525 -5.33 2.49 -27.50
N LYS A 526 -4.79 3.60 -26.99
CA LYS A 526 -5.29 4.96 -27.25
C LYS A 526 -4.88 5.52 -28.62
N ARG A 527 -4.20 4.73 -29.45
CA ARG A 527 -3.78 5.06 -30.82
C ARG A 527 -2.74 6.18 -30.91
N GLU A 528 -1.97 6.41 -29.85
CA GLU A 528 -0.89 7.41 -29.79
C GLU A 528 0.42 6.88 -30.40
N MET A 529 0.34 6.29 -31.59
CA MET A 529 1.45 5.50 -32.15
C MET A 529 2.64 6.31 -32.65
N GLU A 530 2.45 7.60 -32.91
CA GLU A 530 3.50 8.43 -33.51
C GLU A 530 4.77 8.46 -32.65
N ILE A 531 4.62 8.36 -31.32
CA ILE A 531 5.71 8.38 -30.35
C ILE A 531 6.71 7.23 -30.52
N PHE A 532 6.26 6.07 -31.03
CA PHE A 532 7.09 4.88 -31.19
C PHE A 532 7.94 4.91 -32.47
N THR A 533 7.66 5.85 -33.38
CA THR A 533 8.44 6.09 -34.61
C THR A 533 9.30 7.35 -34.53
N ASP A 534 9.28 8.05 -33.39
CA ASP A 534 10.10 9.24 -33.14
C ASP A 534 11.60 8.89 -33.17
N ILE A 535 12.43 9.82 -33.66
CA ILE A 535 13.88 9.69 -33.63
C ILE A 535 14.43 9.45 -32.22
N LYS A 536 13.76 9.98 -31.18
CA LYS A 536 14.09 9.70 -29.77
C LYS A 536 13.91 8.23 -29.41
N TRP A 537 12.89 7.58 -29.96
CA TRP A 537 12.63 6.16 -29.72
C TRP A 537 13.71 5.31 -30.43
N ILE A 538 13.98 5.64 -31.69
CA ILE A 538 14.95 4.91 -32.53
C ILE A 538 16.38 5.06 -31.97
N SER A 539 16.77 6.25 -31.50
CA SER A 539 18.11 6.47 -30.93
C SER A 539 18.36 5.59 -29.72
N ARG A 540 17.34 5.30 -28.91
CA ARG A 540 17.46 4.45 -27.71
C ARG A 540 17.73 2.98 -28.01
N ILE A 541 17.28 2.46 -29.16
CA ILE A 541 17.63 1.10 -29.60
C ILE A 541 19.16 0.92 -29.66
N SER A 542 19.89 1.98 -30.03
CA SER A 542 21.35 1.97 -30.13
C SER A 542 22.07 2.08 -28.79
N GLU A 543 21.39 2.57 -27.76
CA GLU A 543 21.96 2.81 -26.42
C GLU A 543 21.77 1.61 -25.49
N PHE A 544 20.68 0.85 -25.63
CA PHE A 544 20.39 -0.36 -24.84
C PHE A 544 21.10 -1.63 -25.35
N LYS A 545 22.29 -1.52 -25.96
CA LYS A 545 23.02 -2.68 -26.53
C LYS A 545 23.25 -3.82 -25.54
N ASN A 546 23.37 -3.50 -24.26
CA ASN A 546 23.66 -4.47 -23.19
C ASN A 546 22.41 -4.94 -22.42
N ASN A 547 21.20 -4.52 -22.84
CA ASN A 547 19.95 -5.00 -22.26
C ASN A 547 19.03 -5.55 -23.37
N PRO A 548 19.16 -6.85 -23.72
CA PRO A 548 18.41 -7.46 -24.81
C PRO A 548 16.89 -7.36 -24.66
N SER A 549 16.37 -7.47 -23.43
CA SER A 549 14.93 -7.37 -23.15
C SER A 549 14.39 -5.99 -23.50
N VAL A 550 15.05 -4.93 -23.00
CA VAL A 550 14.68 -3.54 -23.30
C VAL A 550 14.83 -3.27 -24.79
N LYS A 551 15.93 -3.71 -25.41
CA LYS A 551 16.14 -3.53 -26.85
C LYS A 551 15.03 -4.20 -27.68
N GLY A 552 14.65 -5.43 -27.33
CA GLY A 552 13.57 -6.17 -27.98
C GLY A 552 12.27 -5.39 -27.95
N PHE A 553 11.90 -4.89 -26.76
CA PHE A 553 10.72 -4.03 -26.56
C PHE A 553 10.71 -2.80 -27.48
N PHE A 554 11.81 -2.02 -27.53
CA PHE A 554 11.87 -0.83 -28.37
C PHE A 554 11.74 -1.16 -29.86
N VAL A 555 12.39 -2.25 -30.31
CA VAL A 555 12.34 -2.70 -31.72
C VAL A 555 10.93 -3.17 -32.09
N GLU A 556 10.32 -4.00 -31.25
CA GLU A 556 8.97 -4.54 -31.45
C GLU A 556 7.96 -3.39 -31.63
N LYS A 557 7.90 -2.45 -30.68
CA LYS A 557 6.97 -1.32 -30.73
C LYS A 557 7.23 -0.39 -31.93
N ALA A 558 8.49 -0.15 -32.29
CA ALA A 558 8.82 0.66 -33.47
C ALA A 558 8.39 -0.02 -34.77
N CYS A 559 8.58 -1.34 -34.89
CA CYS A 559 8.15 -2.11 -36.05
C CYS A 559 6.62 -2.10 -36.19
N ILE A 560 5.89 -2.39 -35.11
CA ILE A 560 4.42 -2.39 -35.10
C ILE A 560 3.88 -1.01 -35.50
N ALA A 561 4.38 0.07 -34.89
CA ALA A 561 3.95 1.42 -35.22
C ALA A 561 4.30 1.83 -36.66
N SER A 562 5.45 1.38 -37.18
CA SER A 562 5.85 1.62 -38.58
C SER A 562 4.93 0.88 -39.57
N ILE A 563 4.60 -0.39 -39.29
CA ILE A 563 3.65 -1.18 -40.10
C ILE A 563 2.29 -0.49 -40.12
N PHE A 564 1.79 -0.03 -38.96
CA PHE A 564 0.53 0.68 -38.91
C PHE A 564 0.53 1.97 -39.74
N ARG A 565 1.60 2.76 -39.65
CA ARG A 565 1.71 4.06 -40.31
C ARG A 565 1.95 3.96 -41.82
N ASN A 566 2.87 3.09 -42.21
CA ASN A 566 3.42 3.03 -43.57
C ASN A 566 2.87 1.85 -44.40
N GLY A 567 2.31 0.84 -43.72
CA GLY A 567 1.96 -0.44 -44.29
C GLY A 567 3.15 -1.40 -44.36
N LEU A 568 2.87 -2.65 -44.70
CA LEU A 568 3.86 -3.69 -44.94
C LEU A 568 3.92 -4.00 -46.44
N MET A 569 5.11 -3.90 -47.05
CA MET A 569 5.29 -4.23 -48.46
C MET A 569 5.56 -5.73 -48.63
N ALA A 570 4.69 -6.43 -49.36
CA ALA A 570 4.89 -7.82 -49.75
C ALA A 570 4.46 -8.01 -51.21
N ASN A 571 5.30 -8.67 -52.02
CA ASN A 571 5.05 -8.93 -53.45
C ASN A 571 4.65 -7.69 -54.28
N ARG A 572 5.26 -6.52 -53.98
CA ARG A 572 4.96 -5.21 -54.61
C ARG A 572 3.56 -4.65 -54.28
N VAL A 573 2.85 -5.27 -53.36
CA VAL A 573 1.61 -4.75 -52.78
C VAL A 573 1.93 -4.13 -51.43
N ASN A 574 1.43 -2.93 -51.16
CA ASN A 574 1.53 -2.31 -49.84
C ASN A 574 0.25 -2.61 -49.05
N PHE A 575 0.36 -3.46 -48.04
CA PHE A 575 -0.71 -3.75 -47.10
C PHE A 575 -0.72 -2.65 -46.04
N LYS A 576 -1.42 -1.56 -46.34
CA LYS A 576 -1.59 -0.44 -45.41
C LYS A 576 -2.89 -0.62 -44.62
N PRO A 577 -2.84 -0.75 -43.28
CA PRO A 577 -4.06 -0.89 -42.50
C PRO A 577 -4.92 0.39 -42.60
N GLY A 578 -6.23 0.20 -42.80
CA GLY A 578 -7.24 1.25 -42.68
C GLY A 578 -7.76 1.41 -41.26
N GLY A 579 -7.46 0.45 -40.37
CA GLY A 579 -7.87 0.44 -38.97
C GLY A 579 -7.06 -0.58 -38.16
N MET A 580 -7.26 -0.53 -36.84
CA MET A 580 -6.65 -1.45 -35.88
C MET A 580 -7.68 -1.89 -34.85
N GLU A 581 -7.62 -3.18 -34.49
CA GLU A 581 -8.37 -3.79 -33.39
C GLU A 581 -7.41 -4.54 -32.46
N CYS A 582 -7.68 -4.47 -31.16
CA CYS A 582 -6.92 -5.24 -30.17
C CYS A 582 -7.75 -6.46 -29.74
N PHE A 583 -7.08 -7.58 -29.42
CA PHE A 583 -7.74 -8.83 -29.00
C PHE A 583 -7.03 -9.46 -27.79
N TYR A 584 -7.79 -10.10 -26.91
CA TYR A 584 -7.26 -10.84 -25.75
C TYR A 584 -7.06 -12.34 -26.05
N ASN A 585 -7.87 -12.89 -26.95
CA ASN A 585 -7.80 -14.28 -27.39
C ASN A 585 -8.00 -14.35 -28.91
N GLU A 586 -7.51 -15.43 -29.54
CA GLU A 586 -7.64 -15.62 -30.98
C GLU A 586 -9.12 -15.73 -31.44
N GLU A 587 -10.01 -16.16 -30.54
CA GLU A 587 -11.45 -16.30 -30.81
C GLU A 587 -12.17 -14.95 -30.99
N GLU A 588 -11.60 -13.86 -30.45
CA GLU A 588 -12.09 -12.49 -30.62
C GLU A 588 -11.79 -11.94 -32.02
N ILE A 589 -10.87 -12.55 -32.77
CA ILE A 589 -10.51 -12.12 -34.13
C ILE A 589 -11.67 -12.44 -35.08
N LYS A 590 -12.48 -11.43 -35.36
CA LYS A 590 -13.57 -11.53 -36.33
C LYS A 590 -13.06 -11.18 -37.71
N PHE A 591 -12.81 -12.21 -38.53
CA PHE A 591 -12.54 -12.03 -39.95
C PHE A 591 -13.76 -11.37 -40.62
N SER A 592 -13.73 -10.05 -40.79
CA SER A 592 -14.77 -9.36 -41.55
C SER A 592 -14.60 -9.72 -43.02
N SER A 593 -15.67 -10.19 -43.67
CA SER A 593 -15.70 -10.47 -45.11
C SER A 593 -15.72 -9.20 -45.98
N ASN A 594 -15.45 -8.03 -45.39
CA ASN A 594 -15.30 -6.78 -46.14
C ASN A 594 -13.91 -6.75 -46.79
N GLU A 595 -13.84 -7.24 -48.02
CA GLU A 595 -12.64 -7.32 -48.86
C GLU A 595 -11.92 -5.96 -49.12
N GLU A 596 -12.49 -4.84 -48.70
CA GLU A 596 -12.00 -3.49 -49.03
C GLU A 596 -11.13 -2.81 -47.96
N LYS A 597 -11.01 -3.35 -46.74
CA LYS A 597 -10.23 -2.70 -45.68
C LYS A 597 -9.25 -3.66 -45.01
N CYS A 598 -7.96 -3.45 -45.30
CA CYS A 598 -6.88 -4.09 -44.57
C CYS A 598 -6.96 -3.69 -43.08
N MET A 599 -7.00 -4.65 -42.17
CA MET A 599 -7.11 -4.43 -40.73
C MET A 599 -5.90 -5.00 -40.00
N PHE A 600 -5.38 -4.25 -39.03
CA PHE A 600 -4.26 -4.70 -38.19
C PHE A 600 -4.77 -5.14 -36.82
N TYR A 601 -4.63 -6.42 -36.51
CA TYR A 601 -5.02 -6.99 -35.23
C TYR A 601 -3.79 -7.10 -34.33
N LEU A 602 -3.86 -6.54 -33.13
CA LEU A 602 -2.78 -6.61 -32.14
C LEU A 602 -3.23 -7.33 -30.86
N PRO A 603 -2.40 -8.19 -30.27
CA PRO A 603 -2.71 -8.77 -28.97
C PRO A 603 -2.68 -7.68 -27.88
N CYS A 604 -3.65 -7.69 -26.97
CA CYS A 604 -3.67 -6.83 -25.78
C CYS A 604 -2.61 -7.24 -24.75
N CYS A 605 -2.15 -8.49 -24.79
CA CYS A 605 -1.15 -9.02 -23.86
C CYS A 605 0.21 -9.09 -24.55
N TRP A 606 1.25 -8.49 -23.95
CA TRP A 606 2.62 -8.68 -24.41
C TRP A 606 3.02 -10.16 -24.36
N ASN A 607 3.56 -10.65 -25.47
CA ASN A 607 4.15 -11.97 -25.63
C ASN A 607 3.14 -13.13 -25.58
N GLN A 608 2.00 -13.02 -26.28
CA GLN A 608 1.35 -14.24 -26.79
C GLN A 608 2.39 -14.96 -27.67
N GLU A 609 2.83 -16.16 -27.26
CA GLU A 609 3.97 -16.87 -27.89
C GLU A 609 3.82 -17.13 -29.40
N ALA A 610 2.64 -16.87 -29.98
CA ALA A 610 2.34 -17.15 -31.38
C ALA A 610 2.42 -15.93 -32.34
N ILE A 611 1.97 -14.72 -31.94
CA ILE A 611 1.71 -13.60 -32.88
C ILE A 611 1.95 -12.22 -32.23
N ASP A 612 2.84 -11.41 -32.80
CA ASP A 612 3.06 -10.00 -32.38
C ASP A 612 2.09 -9.00 -33.05
N GLY A 613 1.48 -9.43 -34.16
CA GLY A 613 0.46 -8.67 -34.88
C GLY A 613 0.03 -9.40 -36.16
N LEU A 614 -1.26 -9.30 -36.51
CA LEU A 614 -1.86 -9.98 -37.65
C LEU A 614 -2.47 -8.95 -38.61
N LEU A 615 -2.02 -8.97 -39.86
CA LEU A 615 -2.51 -8.09 -40.92
C LEU A 615 -3.37 -8.89 -41.89
N ILE A 616 -4.64 -8.49 -42.03
CA ILE A 616 -5.64 -9.17 -42.87
C ILE A 616 -6.10 -8.21 -43.95
#